data_AF-A0A523VNB6-F1
#
_entry.id   AF-A0A523VNB6-F1
#
_cell.length_a   1.000
_cell.length_b   1.000
_cell.length_c   1.000
_cell.angle_alpha   90.00
_cell.angle_beta   90.00
_cell.angle_gamma   90.00
#
_symmetry.space_group_name_H-M   'P 1'
#
loop_
_entity.id
_entity.type
_entity.pdbx_description
1 polymer ?
#
loop_
_entity_poly.entity_id
_entity_poly.type
_entity_poly.pdbx_seq_one_letter_code
_entity_poly.pdbx_strand_id
1 'polypeptide(L)'
;MDRTSSPFSPRKNSLSDTQVLMTYASIEERVKSRQPVGDSIWLSKKMADDGCTLEQTLHVMEERCKACNVVSPMVCVDQCATWRVKNEIRQVNRFLSEANHGVKLLNAIKNRRRLAILDILERELSLDGLQKNLRNYEFNHSKKTIVEYLKPLLEASLVKESHKRFRLTLYGRKVRNAITRHGFCTVHRQLPIHSSGHEEKILRSLLNSAKTRSELLEVSPVKSLSRILKRLRERKLILANPSSSRVFYLRTKRALSLERLSPAQRIICDSIPPIGISARDLSRVVGIGMRRTYKHLRRLRGKKLVFKRKSPIRYELTLTGRAIAELLEGITCIK
;
A
#
# COMPACT_ATOMS: atom_id res chain seq x y z
N MET A 1 74.23 12.45 65.11
CA MET A 1 74.82 12.24 63.77
C MET A 1 73.73 11.68 62.87
N ASP A 2 73.67 12.20 61.63
CA ASP A 2 72.84 11.81 60.48
C ASP A 2 71.33 12.10 60.54
N ARG A 3 70.82 13.08 59.75
CA ARG A 3 70.34 13.02 58.33
C ARG A 3 68.88 12.50 58.29
N THR A 4 67.88 13.09 57.65
CA THR A 4 67.80 13.74 56.33
C THR A 4 66.50 14.58 56.22
N SER A 5 66.62 15.80 55.69
CA SER A 5 65.52 16.56 55.07
C SER A 5 65.61 16.39 53.53
N SER A 6 64.48 16.10 52.89
CA SER A 6 64.32 16.02 51.43
C SER A 6 63.24 17.02 50.99
N PRO A 7 63.46 17.87 49.97
CA PRO A 7 62.43 18.72 49.41
C PRO A 7 61.81 18.10 48.15
N PHE A 8 60.48 18.06 48.14
CA PHE A 8 59.64 17.82 46.96
C PHE A 8 59.81 18.97 45.95
N SER A 9 60.01 18.63 44.67
CA SER A 9 59.82 19.54 43.53
C SER A 9 58.87 18.89 42.52
N PRO A 10 57.78 19.55 42.08
CA PRO A 10 56.95 19.04 41.01
C PRO A 10 57.49 19.50 39.65
N ARG A 11 57.89 18.55 38.80
CA ARG A 11 58.14 18.79 37.36
C ARG A 11 56.80 19.00 36.64
N LYS A 12 56.57 20.22 36.15
CA LYS A 12 55.56 20.51 35.14
C LYS A 12 56.14 20.21 33.75
N ASN A 13 55.69 19.14 33.11
CA ASN A 13 55.90 18.93 31.67
C ASN A 13 54.82 19.72 30.93
N SER A 14 55.13 20.97 30.57
CA SER A 14 54.32 21.74 29.62
C SER A 14 54.69 21.32 28.20
N LEU A 15 53.81 20.54 27.55
CA LEU A 15 53.79 20.43 26.10
C LEU A 15 53.53 21.82 25.52
N SER A 16 54.30 22.24 24.53
CA SER A 16 54.15 23.57 23.93
C SER A 16 52.80 23.68 23.20
N ASP A 17 52.17 24.85 23.26
CA ASP A 17 50.85 25.10 22.63
C ASP A 17 50.83 24.79 21.12
N THR A 18 51.99 24.82 20.47
CA THR A 18 52.19 24.40 19.07
C THR A 18 52.02 22.90 18.85
N GLN A 19 52.39 22.05 19.81
CA GLN A 19 52.19 20.59 19.70
C GLN A 19 50.73 20.20 19.89
N VAL A 20 49.99 20.93 20.73
CA VAL A 20 48.54 20.73 20.94
C VAL A 20 47.76 21.13 19.69
N LEU A 21 48.08 22.28 19.08
CA LEU A 21 47.41 22.74 17.86
C LEU A 21 47.66 21.83 16.64
N MET A 22 48.86 21.23 16.54
CA MET A 22 49.19 20.27 15.46
C MET A 22 48.45 18.93 15.61
N THR A 23 48.20 18.44 16.83
CA THR A 23 47.37 17.24 17.04
C THR A 23 45.90 17.49 16.75
N TYR A 24 45.35 18.66 17.11
CA TYR A 24 43.96 19.01 16.78
C TYR A 24 43.74 19.17 15.26
N ALA A 25 44.68 19.81 14.55
CA ALA A 25 44.61 19.92 13.09
C ALA A 25 44.68 18.55 12.38
N SER A 26 45.52 17.63 12.85
CA SER A 26 45.65 16.29 12.27
C SER A 26 44.44 15.37 12.58
N ILE A 27 43.76 15.59 13.72
CA ILE A 27 42.47 14.93 14.03
C ILE A 27 41.35 15.50 13.16
N GLU A 28 41.27 16.82 12.97
CA GLU A 28 40.28 17.44 12.09
C GLU A 28 40.45 17.01 10.62
N GLU A 29 41.68 16.88 10.12
CA GLU A 29 41.93 16.39 8.75
C GLU A 29 41.57 14.91 8.60
N ARG A 30 41.85 14.06 9.59
CA ARG A 30 41.43 12.63 9.59
C ARG A 30 39.92 12.44 9.74
N VAL A 31 39.21 13.39 10.36
CA VAL A 31 37.74 13.39 10.47
C VAL A 31 37.10 13.93 9.19
N LYS A 32 37.69 14.94 8.54
CA LYS A 32 37.24 15.47 7.23
C LYS A 32 37.47 14.47 6.09
N SER A 33 38.55 13.68 6.13
CA SER A 33 38.85 12.67 5.09
C SER A 33 38.03 11.37 5.20
N ARG A 34 37.12 11.25 6.18
CA ARG A 34 36.26 10.07 6.41
C ARG A 34 34.75 10.38 6.35
N GLN A 35 34.32 11.53 5.82
CA GLN A 35 32.90 11.78 5.59
C GLN A 35 32.42 11.19 4.25
N PRO A 36 31.44 10.26 4.26
CA PRO A 36 31.09 9.47 3.09
C PRO A 36 29.98 10.16 2.30
N VAL A 37 30.34 11.07 1.39
CA VAL A 37 29.41 11.56 0.37
C VAL A 37 28.86 10.36 -0.46
N GLY A 38 29.61 9.26 -0.53
CA GLY A 38 29.20 7.99 -1.16
C GLY A 38 28.09 7.20 -0.44
N ASP A 39 27.94 7.30 0.89
CA ASP A 39 27.00 6.44 1.62
C ASP A 39 25.54 6.83 1.39
N SER A 40 25.23 8.13 1.32
CA SER A 40 23.87 8.63 1.03
C SER A 40 23.41 8.24 -0.38
N ILE A 41 24.34 8.27 -1.33
CA ILE A 41 24.10 7.87 -2.73
C ILE A 41 23.92 6.35 -2.81
N TRP A 42 24.79 5.58 -2.16
CA TRP A 42 24.69 4.12 -2.09
C TRP A 42 23.37 3.65 -1.46
N LEU A 43 22.93 4.27 -0.36
CA LEU A 43 21.65 3.98 0.30
C LEU A 43 20.45 4.32 -0.58
N SER A 44 20.49 5.49 -1.24
CA SER A 44 19.43 5.89 -2.16
C SER A 44 19.32 4.93 -3.35
N LYS A 45 20.46 4.38 -3.82
CA LYS A 45 20.51 3.37 -4.88
C LYS A 45 20.04 2.00 -4.40
N LYS A 46 20.47 1.55 -3.23
CA LYS A 46 20.08 0.25 -2.63
C LYS A 46 18.61 0.18 -2.22
N MET A 47 17.99 1.31 -1.85
CA MET A 47 16.55 1.38 -1.60
C MET A 47 15.71 1.61 -2.87
N ALA A 48 16.33 2.08 -3.95
CA ALA A 48 15.70 2.11 -5.27
C ALA A 48 15.64 0.71 -5.89
N ASP A 49 16.57 -0.18 -5.53
CA ASP A 49 16.49 -1.61 -5.85
C ASP A 49 15.36 -2.28 -5.06
N ASP A 50 14.41 -2.85 -5.78
CA ASP A 50 13.09 -3.28 -5.28
C ASP A 50 13.09 -4.40 -4.22
N GLY A 51 14.25 -5.01 -3.97
CA GLY A 51 14.37 -6.16 -3.07
C GLY A 51 14.52 -5.82 -1.58
N CYS A 52 14.89 -4.59 -1.21
CA CYS A 52 15.25 -4.28 0.18
C CYS A 52 14.06 -3.75 0.99
N THR A 53 13.71 -4.44 2.09
CA THR A 53 12.67 -3.98 3.04
C THR A 53 13.21 -2.86 3.95
N LEU A 54 12.29 -2.14 4.64
CA LEU A 54 12.70 -1.14 5.62
C LEU A 54 13.45 -1.78 6.78
N GLU A 55 12.99 -2.96 7.22
CA GLU A 55 13.64 -3.78 8.26
C GLU A 55 15.05 -4.21 7.87
N GLN A 56 15.26 -4.73 6.66
CA GLN A 56 16.59 -5.09 6.17
C GLN A 56 17.52 -3.89 6.09
N THR A 57 17.01 -2.75 5.61
CA THR A 57 17.77 -1.50 5.57
C THR A 57 18.15 -1.06 6.98
N LEU A 58 17.22 -1.15 7.94
CA LEU A 58 17.46 -0.79 9.33
C LEU A 58 18.56 -1.66 9.95
N HIS A 59 18.49 -2.98 9.76
CA HIS A 59 19.50 -3.91 10.25
C HIS A 59 20.91 -3.57 9.74
N VAL A 60 21.04 -3.31 8.42
CA VAL A 60 22.33 -2.88 7.83
C VAL A 60 22.81 -1.57 8.44
N MET A 61 21.91 -0.61 8.72
CA MET A 61 22.27 0.65 9.37
C MET A 61 22.65 0.46 10.83
N GLU A 62 22.05 -0.49 11.54
CA GLU A 62 22.37 -0.79 12.93
C GLU A 62 23.77 -1.40 13.07
N GLU A 63 24.13 -2.34 12.22
CA GLU A 63 25.48 -2.89 12.16
C GLU A 63 26.53 -1.82 11.84
N ARG A 64 26.25 -0.95 10.84
CA ARG A 64 27.11 0.20 10.55
C ARG A 64 27.23 1.18 11.71
N CYS A 65 26.14 1.40 12.43
CA CYS A 65 26.11 2.30 13.58
C CYS A 65 26.91 1.73 14.77
N LYS A 66 26.89 0.40 14.98
CA LYS A 66 27.71 -0.27 16.01
C LYS A 66 29.20 -0.15 15.72
N ALA A 67 29.59 -0.16 14.45
CA ALA A 67 30.98 0.05 14.01
C ALA A 67 31.40 1.54 13.98
N CYS A 68 30.51 2.48 14.31
CA CYS A 68 30.78 3.90 14.21
C CYS A 68 31.48 4.44 15.47
N ASN A 69 32.75 4.84 15.33
CA ASN A 69 33.51 5.52 16.38
C ASN A 69 33.31 7.04 16.27
N VAL A 70 32.16 7.53 16.71
CA VAL A 70 31.87 8.97 16.80
C VAL A 70 32.43 9.56 18.09
N VAL A 71 33.06 10.73 17.98
CA VAL A 71 33.72 11.44 19.10
C VAL A 71 32.73 11.90 20.17
N SER A 72 31.48 12.16 19.80
CA SER A 72 30.41 12.57 20.72
C SER A 72 29.02 12.22 20.16
N PRO A 73 28.02 11.92 21.03
CA PRO A 73 26.64 11.72 20.62
C PRO A 73 26.05 12.86 19.80
N MET A 74 26.41 14.12 20.08
CA MET A 74 25.87 15.28 19.36
C MET A 74 26.36 15.32 17.90
N VAL A 75 27.64 14.99 17.66
CA VAL A 75 28.18 14.88 16.30
C VAL A 75 27.46 13.77 15.51
N CYS A 76 27.07 12.69 16.18
CA CYS A 76 26.29 11.62 15.55
C CYS A 76 24.89 12.13 15.11
N VAL A 77 24.19 12.84 15.98
CA VAL A 77 22.86 13.38 15.69
C VAL A 77 22.91 14.40 14.53
N ASP A 78 23.87 15.32 14.58
CA ASP A 78 23.93 16.44 13.65
C ASP A 78 24.56 16.06 12.31
N GLN A 79 25.62 15.24 12.32
CA GLN A 79 26.49 15.05 11.15
C GLN A 79 26.47 13.61 10.59
N CYS A 80 26.05 12.60 11.35
CA CYS A 80 26.12 11.22 10.87
C CYS A 80 24.96 10.87 9.91
N ALA A 81 25.30 10.63 8.63
CA ALA A 81 24.32 10.20 7.62
C ALA A 81 23.61 8.89 8.00
N THR A 82 24.36 7.91 8.53
CA THR A 82 23.82 6.62 9.01
C THR A 82 22.79 6.84 10.11
N TRP A 83 23.09 7.72 11.08
CA TRP A 83 22.17 8.06 12.15
C TRP A 83 20.90 8.74 11.61
N ARG A 84 21.03 9.70 10.68
CA ARG A 84 19.86 10.38 10.07
C ARG A 84 18.94 9.39 9.36
N VAL A 85 19.50 8.48 8.57
CA VAL A 85 18.74 7.41 7.86
C VAL A 85 18.06 6.49 8.87
N LYS A 86 18.80 5.99 9.87
CA LYS A 86 18.26 5.13 10.93
C LYS A 86 17.12 5.80 11.69
N ASN A 87 17.28 7.07 12.06
CA ASN A 87 16.24 7.84 12.75
C ASN A 87 15.01 8.05 11.86
N GLU A 88 15.22 8.29 10.56
CA GLU A 88 14.13 8.39 9.59
C GLU A 88 13.36 7.06 9.46
N ILE A 89 14.05 5.91 9.34
CA ILE A 89 13.40 4.59 9.32
C ILE A 89 12.62 4.34 10.61
N ARG A 90 13.17 4.71 11.78
CA ARG A 90 12.45 4.60 13.06
C ARG A 90 11.19 5.44 13.09
N GLN A 91 11.21 6.66 12.54
CA GLN A 91 10.01 7.51 12.43
C GLN A 91 8.97 6.89 11.51
N VAL A 92 9.40 6.36 10.35
CA VAL A 92 8.52 5.65 9.42
C VAL A 92 7.92 4.41 10.07
N ASN A 93 8.70 3.60 10.79
CA ASN A 93 8.20 2.40 11.47
C ASN A 93 7.15 2.73 12.55
N ARG A 94 7.31 3.85 13.27
CA ARG A 94 6.26 4.33 14.19
C ARG A 94 4.98 4.63 13.43
N PHE A 95 5.07 5.37 12.32
CA PHE A 95 3.92 5.67 11.47
C PHE A 95 3.26 4.39 10.92
N LEU A 96 4.03 3.44 10.40
CA LEU A 96 3.51 2.17 9.87
C LEU A 96 2.87 1.28 10.93
N SER A 97 3.23 1.47 12.20
CA SER A 97 2.64 0.77 13.33
C SER A 97 1.27 1.34 13.73
N GLU A 98 0.89 2.52 13.23
CA GLU A 98 -0.43 3.10 13.51
C GLU A 98 -1.55 2.29 12.84
N ALA A 99 -2.63 2.01 13.57
CA ALA A 99 -3.76 1.21 13.05
C ALA A 99 -4.44 1.82 11.80
N ASN A 100 -4.31 3.13 11.60
CA ASN A 100 -4.92 3.88 10.50
C ASN A 100 -3.90 4.38 9.45
N HIS A 101 -2.63 3.94 9.51
CA HIS A 101 -1.58 4.42 8.60
C HIS A 101 -1.97 4.26 7.12
N GLY A 102 -2.57 3.12 6.76
CA GLY A 102 -2.98 2.85 5.38
C GLY A 102 -4.02 3.86 4.89
N VAL A 103 -4.97 4.26 5.73
CA VAL A 103 -5.98 5.28 5.37
C VAL A 103 -5.32 6.65 5.20
N LYS A 104 -4.42 7.04 6.11
CA LYS A 104 -3.67 8.31 6.02
C LYS A 104 -2.84 8.36 4.74
N LEU A 105 -2.06 7.31 4.46
CA LEU A 105 -1.26 7.16 3.25
C LEU A 105 -2.12 7.31 1.99
N LEU A 106 -3.21 6.54 1.90
CA LEU A 106 -4.07 6.54 0.73
C LEU A 106 -4.72 7.90 0.50
N ASN A 107 -5.20 8.56 1.54
CA ASN A 107 -5.78 9.89 1.42
C ASN A 107 -4.73 10.95 1.04
N ALA A 108 -3.46 10.75 1.43
CA ALA A 108 -2.37 11.60 0.99
C ALA A 108 -2.10 11.46 -0.52
N ILE A 109 -2.08 10.24 -1.06
CA ILE A 109 -1.70 9.98 -2.47
C ILE A 109 -2.85 10.07 -3.49
N LYS A 110 -4.12 10.09 -3.07
CA LYS A 110 -5.25 10.19 -4.02
C LYS A 110 -5.43 11.57 -4.64
N ASN A 111 -4.80 12.61 -4.08
CA ASN A 111 -4.92 13.96 -4.61
C ASN A 111 -3.89 14.19 -5.72
N ARG A 112 -4.35 14.52 -6.94
CA ARG A 112 -3.49 14.79 -8.10
C ARG A 112 -2.39 15.83 -7.82
N ARG A 113 -2.68 16.86 -7.03
CA ARG A 113 -1.72 17.93 -6.70
C ARG A 113 -0.64 17.42 -5.75
N ARG A 114 -1.02 16.57 -4.79
CA ARG A 114 -0.07 15.93 -3.86
C ARG A 114 0.85 14.95 -4.57
N LEU A 115 0.32 14.20 -5.56
CA LEU A 115 1.13 13.36 -6.43
C LEU A 115 2.16 14.17 -7.24
N ALA A 116 1.76 15.32 -7.80
CA ALA A 116 2.70 16.20 -8.48
C ALA A 116 3.77 16.75 -7.54
N ILE A 117 3.41 17.09 -6.29
CA ILE A 117 4.40 17.47 -5.26
C ILE A 117 5.39 16.34 -4.99
N LEU A 118 4.90 15.10 -4.84
CA LEU A 118 5.79 13.94 -4.66
C LEU A 118 6.74 13.77 -5.84
N ASP A 119 6.27 14.00 -7.06
CA ASP A 119 7.09 13.88 -8.27
C ASP A 119 8.17 14.98 -8.36
N ILE A 120 7.82 16.22 -8.00
CA ILE A 120 8.74 17.36 -7.96
C ILE A 120 9.81 17.20 -6.87
N LEU A 121 9.47 16.57 -5.74
CA LEU A 121 10.35 16.45 -4.56
C LEU A 121 11.43 15.35 -4.67
N GLU A 122 11.79 14.92 -5.89
CA GLU A 122 13.05 14.18 -6.11
C GLU A 122 14.26 14.90 -5.53
N ARG A 123 14.20 16.23 -5.47
CA ARG A 123 15.22 17.10 -4.89
C ARG A 123 14.61 17.92 -3.76
N GLU A 124 15.47 18.35 -2.85
CA GLU A 124 15.06 19.19 -1.74
C GLU A 124 14.77 20.62 -2.19
N LEU A 125 13.54 21.09 -1.98
CA LEU A 125 13.06 22.37 -2.50
C LEU A 125 12.44 23.25 -1.41
N SER A 126 12.65 24.56 -1.53
CA SER A 126 11.89 25.54 -0.75
C SER A 126 10.45 25.64 -1.24
N LEU A 127 9.59 26.30 -0.47
CA LEU A 127 8.20 26.55 -0.87
C LEU A 127 8.09 27.37 -2.17
N ASP A 128 9.02 28.30 -2.40
CA ASP A 128 9.16 29.05 -3.66
C ASP A 128 9.52 28.12 -4.83
N GLY A 129 10.48 27.21 -4.61
CA GLY A 129 10.87 26.21 -5.59
C GLY A 129 9.70 25.28 -5.96
N LEU A 130 8.95 24.81 -4.97
CA LEU A 130 7.73 24.02 -5.18
C LEU A 130 6.69 24.78 -5.99
N GLN A 131 6.40 26.03 -5.61
CA GLN A 131 5.41 26.85 -6.30
C GLN A 131 5.79 27.07 -7.77
N LYS A 132 7.07 27.35 -8.07
CA LYS A 132 7.57 27.51 -9.43
C LYS A 132 7.41 26.22 -10.25
N ASN A 133 7.81 25.08 -9.70
CA ASN A 133 7.73 23.79 -10.40
C ASN A 133 6.28 23.33 -10.61
N LEU A 134 5.37 23.60 -9.69
CA LEU A 134 3.95 23.26 -9.83
C LEU A 134 3.28 23.98 -11.00
N ARG A 135 3.76 25.15 -11.43
CA ARG A 135 3.25 25.84 -12.64
C ARG A 135 3.49 25.00 -13.91
N ASN A 136 4.57 24.22 -13.95
CA ASN A 136 4.85 23.32 -15.07
C ASN A 136 3.86 22.15 -15.15
N TYR A 137 3.15 21.87 -14.05
CA TYR A 137 2.06 20.89 -13.95
C TYR A 137 0.67 21.55 -14.08
N GLU A 138 0.61 22.81 -14.56
CA GLU A 138 -0.62 23.61 -14.68
C GLU A 138 -1.30 23.93 -13.33
N PHE A 139 -0.53 23.88 -12.23
CA PHE A 139 -1.03 24.16 -10.88
C PHE A 139 -0.57 25.52 -10.39
N ASN A 140 -1.36 26.55 -10.70
CA ASN A 140 -1.15 27.92 -10.22
C ASN A 140 -1.79 28.10 -8.84
N HIS A 141 -1.02 27.85 -7.78
CA HIS A 141 -1.50 27.91 -6.40
C HIS A 141 -0.68 28.86 -5.54
N SER A 142 -1.33 29.45 -4.53
CA SER A 142 -0.65 30.24 -3.51
C SER A 142 0.22 29.36 -2.62
N LYS A 143 1.25 29.96 -1.99
CA LYS A 143 2.08 29.27 -1.00
C LYS A 143 1.24 28.66 0.13
N LYS A 144 0.23 29.39 0.61
CA LYS A 144 -0.71 28.91 1.63
C LYS A 144 -1.43 27.64 1.19
N THR A 145 -1.95 27.61 -0.05
CA THR A 145 -2.60 26.42 -0.62
C THR A 145 -1.64 25.24 -0.76
N ILE A 146 -0.38 25.49 -1.15
CA ILE A 146 0.63 24.43 -1.27
C ILE A 146 0.94 23.81 0.10
N VAL A 147 1.02 24.63 1.16
CA VAL A 147 1.18 24.14 2.55
C VAL A 147 0.02 23.21 2.94
N GLU A 148 -1.23 23.53 2.57
CA GLU A 148 -2.37 22.62 2.80
C GLU A 148 -2.26 21.29 2.03
N TYR A 149 -1.59 21.28 0.87
CA TYR A 149 -1.30 20.03 0.16
C TYR A 149 -0.16 19.24 0.80
N LEU A 150 0.82 19.91 1.39
CA LEU A 150 1.95 19.29 2.08
C LEU A 150 1.54 18.64 3.40
N LYS A 151 0.58 19.21 4.16
CA LYS A 151 0.16 18.68 5.47
C LYS A 151 -0.13 17.16 5.44
N PRO A 152 -0.98 16.61 4.55
CA PRO A 152 -1.23 15.17 4.54
C PRO A 152 -0.05 14.33 4.07
N LEU A 153 0.88 14.91 3.28
CA LEU A 153 2.13 14.22 2.88
C LEU A 153 3.12 14.13 4.05
N LEU A 154 3.18 15.18 4.88
CA LEU A 154 3.96 15.21 6.12
C LEU A 154 3.37 14.24 7.16
N GLU A 155 2.05 14.28 7.37
CA GLU A 155 1.34 13.37 8.29
C GLU A 155 1.47 11.90 7.89
N ALA A 156 1.51 11.61 6.57
CA ALA A 156 1.73 10.26 6.06
C ALA A 156 3.22 9.86 6.01
N SER A 157 4.12 10.67 6.57
CA SER A 157 5.58 10.45 6.56
C SER A 157 6.18 10.24 5.16
N LEU A 158 5.57 10.82 4.12
CA LEU A 158 6.07 10.76 2.73
C LEU A 158 7.03 11.90 2.42
N VAL A 159 6.81 13.05 3.05
CA VAL A 159 7.64 14.24 2.93
C VAL A 159 8.14 14.61 4.32
N LYS A 160 9.31 15.22 4.39
CA LYS A 160 9.87 15.81 5.61
C LYS A 160 10.30 17.25 5.35
N GLU A 161 10.08 18.09 6.35
CA GLU A 161 10.57 19.47 6.37
C GLU A 161 11.91 19.55 7.10
N SER A 162 12.87 20.28 6.54
CA SER A 162 14.17 20.60 7.13
C SER A 162 14.57 22.00 6.70
N HIS A 163 14.86 22.90 7.64
CA HIS A 163 15.29 24.27 7.36
C HIS A 163 14.39 25.03 6.34
N LYS A 164 13.05 24.91 6.47
CA LYS A 164 12.05 25.49 5.55
C LYS A 164 12.11 24.94 4.11
N ARG A 165 12.76 23.80 3.92
CA ARG A 165 12.80 23.04 2.67
C ARG A 165 12.12 21.70 2.87
N PHE A 166 11.58 21.17 1.79
CA PHE A 166 10.86 19.91 1.77
C PHE A 166 11.65 18.90 0.93
N ARG A 167 11.71 17.66 1.40
CA ARG A 167 12.28 16.52 0.66
C ARG A 167 11.46 15.27 0.88
N LEU A 168 11.52 14.33 -0.06
CA LEU A 168 10.94 13.00 0.15
C LEU A 168 11.67 12.25 1.26
N THR A 169 10.91 11.52 2.07
CA THR A 169 11.49 10.50 2.95
C THR A 169 11.90 9.27 2.14
N LEU A 170 12.63 8.33 2.74
CA LEU A 170 12.92 7.01 2.15
C LEU A 170 11.62 6.28 1.80
N TYR A 171 10.64 6.36 2.69
CA TYR A 171 9.31 5.81 2.47
C TYR A 171 8.57 6.52 1.34
N GLY A 172 8.60 7.86 1.32
CA GLY A 172 8.04 8.67 0.24
C GLY A 172 8.62 8.34 -1.13
N ARG A 173 9.94 8.10 -1.21
CA ARG A 173 10.61 7.64 -2.44
C ARG A 173 10.13 6.26 -2.86
N LYS A 174 10.03 5.29 -1.94
CA LYS A 174 9.53 3.94 -2.26
C LYS A 174 8.07 3.98 -2.76
N VAL A 175 7.21 4.74 -2.09
CA VAL A 175 5.81 4.95 -2.49
C VAL A 175 5.73 5.64 -3.84
N ARG A 176 6.52 6.69 -4.08
CA ARG A 176 6.58 7.37 -5.38
C ARG A 176 6.98 6.38 -6.49
N ASN A 177 8.07 5.63 -6.29
CA ASN A 177 8.55 4.67 -7.28
C ASN A 177 7.48 3.62 -7.62
N ALA A 178 6.78 3.10 -6.61
CA ALA A 178 5.64 2.21 -6.80
C ALA A 178 4.53 2.88 -7.64
N ILE A 179 4.15 4.12 -7.32
CA ILE A 179 3.14 4.87 -8.08
C ILE A 179 3.58 5.12 -9.53
N THR A 180 4.85 5.48 -9.76
CA THR A 180 5.40 5.74 -11.09
C THR A 180 5.31 4.50 -11.99
N ARG A 181 5.59 3.29 -11.46
CA ARG A 181 5.49 2.03 -12.22
C ARG A 181 4.07 1.74 -12.73
N HIS A 182 3.06 2.06 -11.91
CA HIS A 182 1.66 1.84 -12.27
C HIS A 182 0.99 3.05 -12.92
N GLY A 183 1.71 4.18 -13.03
CA GLY A 183 1.25 5.44 -13.57
C GLY A 183 0.40 6.26 -12.59
N PHE A 184 0.74 7.55 -12.43
CA PHE A 184 0.00 8.50 -11.56
C PHE A 184 -1.48 8.67 -11.93
N CYS A 185 -1.84 8.49 -13.20
CA CYS A 185 -3.22 8.56 -13.68
C CYS A 185 -4.11 7.46 -13.11
N THR A 186 -3.53 6.30 -12.81
CA THR A 186 -4.24 5.12 -12.33
C THR A 186 -4.75 5.32 -10.91
N VAL A 187 -4.03 6.05 -10.06
CA VAL A 187 -4.37 6.21 -8.63
C VAL A 187 -5.44 7.26 -8.39
N HIS A 188 -5.25 8.49 -8.91
CA HIS A 188 -6.08 9.63 -8.51
C HIS A 188 -7.49 9.64 -9.15
N ARG A 189 -7.65 9.04 -10.34
CA ARG A 189 -8.96 9.01 -11.02
C ARG A 189 -9.84 7.87 -10.52
N GLN A 190 -9.23 6.78 -10.03
CA GLN A 190 -9.93 5.52 -9.81
C GLN A 190 -10.37 5.31 -8.37
N LEU A 191 -9.76 5.96 -7.38
CA LEU A 191 -10.20 5.85 -5.97
C LEU A 191 -10.83 7.15 -5.42
N PRO A 192 -11.83 7.04 -4.51
CA PRO A 192 -12.45 8.22 -3.91
C PRO A 192 -11.50 8.93 -2.93
N ILE A 193 -11.34 10.24 -3.10
CA ILE A 193 -10.33 11.09 -2.42
C ILE A 193 -10.41 11.01 -0.88
N HIS A 194 -11.60 10.79 -0.33
CA HIS A 194 -11.86 10.76 1.12
C HIS A 194 -12.58 9.47 1.54
N SER A 195 -12.08 8.30 1.14
CA SER A 195 -12.60 7.04 1.68
C SER A 195 -11.98 6.73 3.04
N SER A 196 -12.76 6.06 3.89
CA SER A 196 -12.28 5.37 5.09
C SER A 196 -11.48 4.08 4.77
N GLY A 197 -10.99 3.93 3.53
CA GLY A 197 -10.20 2.78 3.12
C GLY A 197 -11.00 1.53 2.74
N HIS A 198 -12.33 1.60 2.64
CA HIS A 198 -13.15 0.40 2.40
C HIS A 198 -13.02 -0.13 0.97
N GLU A 199 -13.02 0.77 -0.02
CA GLU A 199 -12.75 0.42 -1.43
C GLU A 199 -11.44 -0.36 -1.55
N GLU A 200 -10.39 0.13 -0.89
CA GLU A 200 -9.04 -0.40 -0.96
C GLU A 200 -8.92 -1.74 -0.23
N LYS A 201 -9.59 -1.89 0.92
CA LYS A 201 -9.70 -3.18 1.61
C LYS A 201 -10.39 -4.22 0.73
N ILE A 202 -11.47 -3.85 0.04
CA ILE A 202 -12.18 -4.76 -0.86
C ILE A 202 -11.30 -5.14 -2.04
N LEU A 203 -10.64 -4.18 -2.70
CA LEU A 203 -9.75 -4.45 -3.83
C LEU A 203 -8.61 -5.40 -3.44
N ARG A 204 -7.93 -5.15 -2.32
CA ARG A 204 -6.89 -6.06 -1.80
C ARG A 204 -7.45 -7.45 -1.51
N SER A 205 -8.63 -7.53 -0.89
CA SER A 205 -9.25 -8.82 -0.57
C SER A 205 -9.60 -9.65 -1.80
N LEU A 206 -9.79 -9.00 -2.96
CA LEU A 206 -10.09 -9.63 -4.24
C LEU A 206 -8.84 -10.00 -5.06
N LEU A 207 -7.64 -9.64 -4.59
CA LEU A 207 -6.38 -9.92 -5.29
C LEU A 207 -6.12 -11.44 -5.38
N ASN A 208 -6.44 -12.16 -4.31
CA ASN A 208 -6.22 -13.60 -4.20
C ASN A 208 -7.29 -14.41 -4.95
N SER A 209 -8.56 -13.99 -4.91
CA SER A 209 -9.66 -14.73 -5.53
C SER A 209 -10.94 -13.92 -5.64
N ALA A 210 -11.83 -14.38 -6.54
CA ALA A 210 -13.17 -13.81 -6.69
C ALA A 210 -14.07 -14.13 -5.49
N LYS A 211 -14.67 -13.11 -4.88
CA LYS A 211 -15.43 -13.24 -3.63
C LYS A 211 -16.92 -12.98 -3.78
N THR A 212 -17.71 -13.64 -2.94
CA THR A 212 -19.15 -13.38 -2.84
C THR A 212 -19.44 -12.14 -1.99
N ARG A 213 -20.66 -11.60 -2.09
CA ARG A 213 -21.07 -10.46 -1.24
C ARG A 213 -20.96 -10.78 0.26
N SER A 214 -21.27 -12.01 0.68
CA SER A 214 -21.16 -12.43 2.09
C SER A 214 -19.71 -12.42 2.57
N GLU A 215 -18.79 -12.98 1.78
CA GLU A 215 -17.36 -12.96 2.09
C GLU A 215 -16.81 -11.52 2.14
N LEU A 216 -17.29 -10.62 1.28
CA LEU A 216 -16.90 -9.21 1.32
C LEU A 216 -17.45 -8.46 2.54
N LEU A 217 -18.59 -8.90 3.11
CA LEU A 217 -19.12 -8.33 4.36
C LEU A 217 -18.25 -8.69 5.56
N GLU A 218 -17.60 -9.86 5.55
CA GLU A 218 -16.66 -10.26 6.60
C GLU A 218 -15.40 -9.38 6.60
N VAL A 219 -14.91 -9.01 5.42
CA VAL A 219 -13.74 -8.12 5.27
C VAL A 219 -14.05 -6.69 5.68
N SER A 220 -15.26 -6.21 5.37
CA SER A 220 -15.66 -4.84 5.62
C SER A 220 -17.14 -4.81 6.00
N PRO A 221 -17.48 -4.94 7.30
CA PRO A 221 -18.86 -5.04 7.80
C PRO A 221 -19.55 -3.67 7.78
N VAL A 222 -19.60 -3.05 6.62
CA VAL A 222 -20.09 -1.69 6.43
C VAL A 222 -21.48 -1.78 5.81
N LYS A 223 -22.44 -1.08 6.42
CA LYS A 223 -23.84 -0.97 5.94
C LYS A 223 -23.91 -0.51 4.46
N SER A 224 -22.85 0.14 3.95
CA SER A 224 -22.76 0.69 2.60
C SER A 224 -22.04 -0.19 1.57
N LEU A 225 -21.78 -1.48 1.81
CA LEU A 225 -21.09 -2.37 0.86
C LEU A 225 -21.70 -2.32 -0.56
N SER A 226 -23.03 -2.27 -0.68
CA SER A 226 -23.69 -2.12 -1.99
C SER A 226 -23.23 -0.88 -2.76
N ARG A 227 -23.09 0.25 -2.05
CA ARG A 227 -22.68 1.53 -2.63
C ARG A 227 -21.21 1.49 -3.03
N ILE A 228 -20.36 0.86 -2.21
CA ILE A 228 -18.94 0.68 -2.52
C ILE A 228 -18.78 -0.19 -3.77
N LEU A 229 -19.43 -1.35 -3.83
CA LEU A 229 -19.38 -2.24 -5.00
C LEU A 229 -19.94 -1.58 -6.25
N LYS A 230 -21.01 -0.77 -6.13
CA LYS A 230 -21.53 0.01 -7.25
C LYS A 230 -20.48 0.99 -7.79
N ARG A 231 -19.83 1.78 -6.92
CA ARG A 231 -18.77 2.72 -7.34
C ARG A 231 -17.58 2.02 -7.98
N LEU A 232 -17.11 0.91 -7.40
CA LEU A 232 -15.99 0.14 -7.96
C LEU A 232 -16.32 -0.42 -9.34
N ARG A 233 -17.57 -0.83 -9.58
CA ARG A 233 -18.05 -1.27 -10.89
C ARG A 233 -18.16 -0.13 -11.90
N GLU A 234 -18.71 1.02 -11.49
CA GLU A 234 -18.83 2.22 -12.34
C GLU A 234 -17.44 2.69 -12.81
N ARG A 235 -16.42 2.52 -11.95
CA ARG A 235 -15.02 2.80 -12.27
C ARG A 235 -14.28 1.66 -12.97
N LYS A 236 -15.00 0.58 -13.33
CA LYS A 236 -14.45 -0.59 -14.02
C LYS A 236 -13.26 -1.25 -13.29
N LEU A 237 -13.24 -1.18 -11.95
CA LEU A 237 -12.22 -1.83 -11.14
C LEU A 237 -12.58 -3.26 -10.78
N ILE A 238 -13.87 -3.56 -10.71
CA ILE A 238 -14.37 -4.90 -10.46
C ILE A 238 -15.43 -5.26 -11.48
N LEU A 239 -15.49 -6.55 -11.82
CA LEU A 239 -16.61 -7.15 -12.51
C LEU A 239 -17.47 -7.85 -11.47
N ALA A 240 -18.78 -7.67 -11.59
CA ALA A 240 -19.69 -8.67 -11.06
C ALA A 240 -19.81 -9.70 -12.17
N ASN A 241 -19.48 -10.95 -11.88
CA ASN A 241 -19.77 -12.04 -12.79
C ASN A 241 -21.19 -12.51 -12.44
N PRO A 242 -22.25 -12.01 -13.11
CA PRO A 242 -23.49 -12.73 -13.09
C PRO A 242 -23.20 -14.01 -13.85
N SER A 243 -23.06 -15.13 -13.14
CA SER A 243 -23.45 -16.39 -13.73
C SER A 243 -24.80 -16.11 -14.43
N SER A 244 -24.84 -16.24 -15.76
CA SER A 244 -25.84 -15.64 -16.66
C SER A 244 -27.31 -15.88 -16.25
N SER A 245 -27.52 -16.84 -15.36
CA SER A 245 -28.67 -16.94 -14.49
C SER A 245 -28.31 -16.86 -13.01
N ARG A 246 -28.92 -15.92 -12.28
CA ARG A 246 -28.85 -15.83 -10.82
C ARG A 246 -29.48 -17.04 -10.10
N VAL A 247 -30.23 -17.86 -10.85
CA VAL A 247 -31.03 -18.96 -10.35
C VAL A 247 -30.68 -20.23 -11.09
N PHE A 248 -30.22 -21.23 -10.34
CA PHE A 248 -29.98 -22.58 -10.82
C PHE A 248 -31.03 -23.52 -10.25
N TYR A 249 -31.41 -24.48 -11.06
CA TYR A 249 -32.28 -25.58 -10.67
C TYR A 249 -31.42 -26.81 -10.51
N LEU A 250 -31.49 -27.45 -9.34
CA LEU A 250 -30.77 -28.67 -9.02
C LEU A 250 -31.77 -29.80 -8.84
N ARG A 251 -31.46 -30.96 -9.41
CA ARG A 251 -32.22 -32.19 -9.22
C ARG A 251 -31.92 -32.80 -7.85
N THR A 252 -32.91 -33.40 -7.22
CA THR A 252 -32.74 -34.13 -5.98
C THR A 252 -32.28 -35.56 -6.24
N LYS A 253 -31.56 -36.14 -5.27
CA LYS A 253 -31.19 -37.57 -5.29
C LYS A 253 -32.39 -38.50 -4.98
N ARG A 254 -33.58 -37.94 -4.73
CA ARG A 254 -34.75 -38.75 -4.33
C ARG A 254 -35.30 -39.48 -5.55
N ALA A 255 -35.33 -40.82 -5.46
CA ALA A 255 -36.06 -41.68 -6.37
C ALA A 255 -37.57 -41.63 -6.04
N LEU A 256 -38.21 -40.49 -6.25
CA LEU A 256 -39.66 -40.44 -6.32
C LEU A 256 -40.07 -41.03 -7.67
N SER A 257 -40.96 -42.01 -7.66
CA SER A 257 -41.44 -42.79 -8.82
C SER A 257 -41.61 -41.89 -10.05
N LEU A 258 -40.62 -41.94 -10.96
CA LEU A 258 -40.58 -41.22 -12.23
C LEU A 258 -41.82 -41.55 -13.10
N GLU A 259 -42.55 -42.60 -12.74
CA GLU A 259 -43.82 -43.06 -13.31
C GLU A 259 -44.95 -42.03 -13.24
N ARG A 260 -44.98 -41.14 -12.23
CA ARG A 260 -46.01 -40.08 -12.10
C ARG A 260 -45.64 -38.77 -12.81
N LEU A 261 -44.58 -38.77 -13.62
CA LEU A 261 -44.17 -37.61 -14.42
C LEU A 261 -44.71 -37.72 -15.84
N SER A 262 -45.25 -36.62 -16.35
CA SER A 262 -45.54 -36.54 -17.79
C SER A 262 -44.23 -36.68 -18.59
N PRO A 263 -44.26 -37.16 -19.84
CA PRO A 263 -43.05 -37.31 -20.66
C PRO A 263 -42.18 -36.04 -20.70
N ALA A 264 -42.80 -34.87 -20.88
CA ALA A 264 -42.11 -33.58 -20.86
C ALA A 264 -41.47 -33.23 -19.49
N GLN A 265 -42.07 -33.66 -18.37
CA GLN A 265 -41.49 -33.44 -17.03
C GLN A 265 -40.28 -34.33 -16.81
N ARG A 266 -40.31 -35.56 -17.32
CA ARG A 266 -39.20 -36.52 -17.24
C ARG A 266 -37.97 -35.98 -17.99
N ILE A 267 -38.15 -35.61 -19.27
CA ILE A 267 -37.08 -35.02 -20.09
C ILE A 267 -36.43 -33.81 -19.41
N ILE A 268 -37.24 -32.88 -18.88
CA ILE A 268 -36.73 -31.69 -18.18
C ILE A 268 -35.97 -32.08 -16.91
N CYS A 269 -36.47 -33.07 -16.14
CA CYS A 269 -35.82 -33.51 -14.91
C CYS A 269 -34.48 -34.21 -15.19
N ASP A 270 -34.43 -35.03 -16.23
CA ASP A 270 -33.23 -35.78 -16.63
C ASP A 270 -32.17 -34.87 -17.26
N SER A 271 -32.60 -33.77 -17.89
CA SER A 271 -31.69 -32.75 -18.44
C SER A 271 -31.08 -31.81 -17.39
N ILE A 272 -31.44 -31.93 -16.10
CA ILE A 272 -30.85 -31.11 -15.03
C ILE A 272 -29.61 -31.82 -14.45
N PRO A 273 -28.40 -31.28 -14.66
CA PRO A 273 -27.18 -31.88 -14.12
C PRO A 273 -27.11 -31.71 -12.60
N PRO A 274 -26.29 -32.53 -11.90
CA PRO A 274 -26.10 -32.41 -10.45
C PRO A 274 -25.57 -31.04 -10.00
N ILE A 275 -24.72 -30.42 -10.82
CA ILE A 275 -24.14 -29.08 -10.58
C ILE A 275 -25.21 -27.97 -10.68
N GLY A 276 -26.34 -28.27 -11.34
CA GLY A 276 -27.45 -27.37 -11.58
C GLY A 276 -27.36 -26.65 -12.91
N ILE A 277 -28.52 -26.19 -13.41
CA ILE A 277 -28.63 -25.50 -14.70
C ILE A 277 -29.60 -24.31 -14.60
N SER A 278 -29.38 -23.29 -15.41
CA SER A 278 -30.32 -22.18 -15.50
C SER A 278 -31.58 -22.56 -16.26
N ALA A 279 -32.70 -21.85 -16.00
CA ALA A 279 -33.91 -22.05 -16.78
C ALA A 279 -33.72 -21.73 -18.28
N ARG A 280 -32.82 -20.79 -18.61
CA ARG A 280 -32.51 -20.40 -19.98
C ARG A 280 -31.70 -21.47 -20.71
N ASP A 281 -30.70 -22.03 -20.05
CA ASP A 281 -29.87 -23.09 -20.63
C ASP A 281 -30.69 -24.38 -20.74
N LEU A 282 -31.49 -24.70 -19.72
CA LEU A 282 -32.41 -25.85 -19.75
C LEU A 282 -33.46 -25.72 -20.87
N SER A 283 -33.98 -24.53 -21.10
CA SER A 283 -34.90 -24.25 -22.21
C SER A 283 -34.26 -24.52 -23.58
N ARG A 284 -32.97 -24.16 -23.74
CA ARG A 284 -32.20 -24.44 -24.96
C ARG A 284 -31.90 -25.93 -25.12
N VAL A 285 -31.42 -26.59 -24.07
CA VAL A 285 -31.07 -28.02 -24.06
C VAL A 285 -32.29 -28.88 -24.40
N VAL A 286 -33.46 -28.57 -23.82
CA VAL A 286 -34.68 -29.34 -24.02
C VAL A 286 -35.46 -28.91 -25.28
N GLY A 287 -35.09 -27.80 -25.90
CA GLY A 287 -35.81 -27.27 -27.08
C GLY A 287 -37.24 -26.78 -26.77
N ILE A 288 -37.53 -26.42 -25.53
CA ILE A 288 -38.86 -25.96 -25.10
C ILE A 288 -38.81 -24.48 -24.74
N GLY A 289 -39.82 -23.71 -25.15
CA GLY A 289 -39.91 -22.28 -24.83
C GLY A 289 -39.94 -21.97 -23.31
N MET A 290 -39.31 -20.86 -22.92
CA MET A 290 -39.11 -20.43 -21.52
C MET A 290 -40.35 -20.51 -20.62
N ARG A 291 -41.53 -20.10 -21.12
CA ARG A 291 -42.79 -20.14 -20.35
C ARG A 291 -43.16 -21.56 -19.94
N ARG A 292 -43.01 -22.53 -20.85
CA ARG A 292 -43.28 -23.95 -20.58
C ARG A 292 -42.21 -24.52 -19.65
N THR A 293 -40.94 -24.18 -19.85
CA THR A 293 -39.84 -24.57 -18.95
C THR A 293 -40.13 -24.15 -17.50
N TYR A 294 -40.51 -22.90 -17.26
CA TYR A 294 -40.90 -22.45 -15.92
C TYR A 294 -42.13 -23.17 -15.35
N LYS A 295 -43.15 -23.45 -16.18
CA LYS A 295 -44.34 -24.21 -15.78
C LYS A 295 -43.96 -25.60 -15.28
N HIS A 296 -43.08 -26.31 -16.00
CA HIS A 296 -42.60 -27.63 -15.60
C HIS A 296 -41.71 -27.58 -14.37
N LEU A 297 -40.77 -26.63 -14.29
CA LEU A 297 -39.92 -26.42 -13.10
C LEU A 297 -40.76 -26.12 -11.85
N ARG A 298 -41.84 -25.34 -11.96
CA ARG A 298 -42.76 -25.08 -10.84
C ARG A 298 -43.44 -26.37 -10.36
N ARG A 299 -43.90 -27.22 -11.29
CA ARG A 299 -44.53 -28.52 -10.97
C ARG A 299 -43.52 -29.50 -10.36
N LEU A 300 -42.31 -29.61 -10.91
CA LEU A 300 -41.23 -30.44 -10.39
C LEU A 300 -40.79 -29.99 -8.98
N ARG A 301 -40.77 -28.67 -8.71
CA ARG A 301 -40.57 -28.12 -7.37
C ARG A 301 -41.68 -28.49 -6.40
N GLY A 302 -42.94 -28.42 -6.82
CA GLY A 302 -44.09 -28.86 -6.00
C GLY A 302 -43.98 -30.34 -5.63
N LYS A 303 -43.46 -31.16 -6.55
CA LYS A 303 -43.15 -32.58 -6.34
C LYS A 303 -41.83 -32.83 -5.57
N LYS A 304 -41.11 -31.79 -5.12
CA LYS A 304 -39.81 -31.88 -4.40
C LYS A 304 -38.71 -32.66 -5.17
N LEU A 305 -38.78 -32.67 -6.50
CA LEU A 305 -37.79 -33.31 -7.39
C LEU A 305 -36.68 -32.36 -7.83
N VAL A 306 -36.97 -31.06 -7.80
CA VAL A 306 -36.05 -30.00 -8.18
C VAL A 306 -36.10 -28.91 -7.13
N PHE A 307 -34.96 -28.34 -6.78
CA PHE A 307 -34.88 -27.16 -5.92
C PHE A 307 -34.26 -25.98 -6.65
N LYS A 308 -34.70 -24.79 -6.25
CA LYS A 308 -34.20 -23.52 -6.75
C LYS A 308 -33.07 -23.05 -5.85
N ARG A 309 -31.84 -22.98 -6.36
CA ARG A 309 -30.70 -22.38 -5.68
C ARG A 309 -30.37 -21.04 -6.32
N LYS A 310 -30.20 -20.00 -5.51
CA LYS A 310 -29.64 -18.74 -5.99
C LYS A 310 -28.12 -18.87 -5.95
N SER A 311 -27.44 -18.72 -7.07
CA SER A 311 -25.98 -18.61 -7.04
C SER A 311 -25.60 -17.21 -6.56
N PRO A 312 -24.66 -17.10 -5.61
CA PRO A 312 -24.21 -15.81 -5.16
C PRO A 312 -23.48 -15.10 -6.30
N ILE A 313 -23.65 -13.78 -6.37
CA ILE A 313 -22.86 -12.95 -7.28
C ILE A 313 -21.42 -12.96 -6.77
N ARG A 314 -20.49 -13.33 -7.64
CA ARG A 314 -19.05 -13.24 -7.37
C ARG A 314 -18.51 -11.96 -7.98
N TYR A 315 -17.63 -11.31 -7.25
CA TYR A 315 -16.92 -10.11 -7.67
C TYR A 315 -15.47 -10.49 -7.93
N GLU A 316 -14.93 -10.01 -9.03
CA GLU A 316 -13.54 -10.25 -9.45
C GLU A 316 -12.89 -8.94 -9.91
N LEU A 317 -11.57 -8.86 -9.82
CA LEU A 317 -10.83 -7.69 -10.29
C LEU A 317 -10.77 -7.66 -11.81
N THR A 318 -10.93 -6.48 -12.40
CA THR A 318 -10.50 -6.25 -13.79
C THR A 318 -8.98 -6.18 -13.87
N LEU A 319 -8.40 -6.11 -15.08
CA LEU A 319 -6.97 -5.84 -15.25
C LEU A 319 -6.55 -4.52 -14.56
N THR A 320 -7.34 -3.46 -14.73
CA THR A 320 -7.11 -2.17 -14.05
C THR A 320 -7.28 -2.28 -12.53
N GLY A 321 -8.30 -3.00 -12.07
CA GLY A 321 -8.51 -3.26 -10.65
C GLY A 321 -7.38 -4.04 -10.01
N ARG A 322 -6.82 -5.03 -10.72
CA ARG A 322 -5.66 -5.82 -10.30
C ARG A 322 -4.43 -4.96 -10.17
N ALA A 323 -4.09 -4.16 -11.18
CA ALA A 323 -2.95 -3.25 -11.12
C ALA A 323 -3.04 -2.28 -9.92
N ILE A 324 -4.25 -1.77 -9.62
CA ILE A 324 -4.46 -0.93 -8.43
C ILE A 324 -4.31 -1.74 -7.15
N ALA A 325 -4.89 -2.94 -7.07
CA ALA A 325 -4.79 -3.79 -5.89
C ALA A 325 -3.34 -4.18 -5.60
N GLU A 326 -2.54 -4.50 -6.62
CA GLU A 326 -1.11 -4.78 -6.52
C GLU A 326 -0.32 -3.56 -6.05
N LEU A 327 -0.60 -2.38 -6.60
CA LEU A 327 -0.01 -1.13 -6.10
C LEU A 327 -0.36 -0.91 -4.62
N LEU A 328 -1.62 -1.10 -4.23
CA LEU A 328 -2.09 -0.95 -2.86
C LEU A 328 -1.38 -1.92 -1.91
N GLU A 329 -1.19 -3.16 -2.33
CA GLU A 329 -0.43 -4.16 -1.58
C GLU A 329 1.04 -3.73 -1.46
N GLY A 330 1.66 -3.33 -2.57
CA GLY A 330 3.06 -2.92 -2.62
C GLY A 330 3.39 -1.69 -1.76
N ILE A 331 2.45 -0.75 -1.58
CA ILE A 331 2.65 0.42 -0.72
C ILE A 331 2.24 0.20 0.74
N THR A 332 1.37 -0.77 1.04
CA THR A 332 0.90 -1.01 2.42
C THR A 332 1.63 -2.15 3.11
N CYS A 333 2.22 -3.08 2.36
CA CYS A 333 3.01 -4.20 2.86
C CYS A 333 4.52 -3.89 2.89
N ILE A 334 4.90 -2.60 2.86
CA ILE A 334 6.26 -2.15 3.14
C ILE A 334 6.50 -2.28 4.65
N LYS A 335 6.70 -3.51 5.13
CA LYS A 335 7.33 -3.78 6.42
C LYS A 335 8.72 -4.31 6.13
#